data_AF-A0A929AXV0-F1
#
_entry.id   AF-A0A929AXV0-F1
#
_cell.length_a   1.000
_cell.length_b   1.000
_cell.length_c   1.000
_cell.angle_alpha   90.00
_cell.angle_beta   90.00
_cell.angle_gamma   90.00
#
_symmetry.space_group_name_H-M   'P 1'
#
loop_
_entity.id
_entity.type
_entity.pdbx_description
1 polymer ?
#
loop_
_entity_poly.entity_id
_entity_poly.type
_entity_poly.pdbx_seq_one_letter_code
_entity_poly.pdbx_strand_id
1 'polypeptide(L)' 'MEVPAQLTLEQQFKLKILQEQVKELSKEQAQEYLMEVFRQMMVKDNLVKQLLKKA' A
#
# COMPACT_ATOMS: atom_id res chain seq x y z
N MET A 1 17.31 3.89 -14.53
CA MET A 1 16.98 2.98 -13.42
C MET A 1 15.66 2.32 -13.78
N GLU A 2 15.66 1.04 -14.10
CA GLU A 2 14.40 0.30 -14.26
C GLU A 2 13.78 0.16 -12.88
N VAL A 3 12.71 0.91 -12.62
CA VAL A 3 11.87 0.66 -11.45
C VAL A 3 11.24 -0.71 -11.71
N PRO A 4 11.46 -1.74 -10.87
CA PRO A 4 10.77 -2.99 -11.04
C PRO A 4 9.29 -2.70 -10.84
N ALA A 5 8.53 -2.67 -11.93
CA ALA A 5 7.08 -2.44 -11.88
C ALA A 5 6.32 -3.63 -11.26
N GLN A 6 7.03 -4.70 -10.92
CA GLN A 6 6.48 -5.95 -10.42
C GLN A 6 6.77 -6.12 -8.92
N LEU A 7 5.82 -6.74 -8.23
CA LEU A 7 5.99 -7.14 -6.83
C LEU A 7 7.02 -8.25 -6.72
N THR A 8 7.86 -8.20 -5.69
CA THR A 8 8.73 -9.31 -5.31
C THR A 8 7.91 -10.50 -4.81
N LEU A 9 8.49 -11.71 -4.80
CA LEU A 9 7.82 -12.91 -4.27
C LEU A 9 7.31 -12.70 -2.82
N GLU A 10 8.11 -12.05 -1.98
CA GLU A 10 7.71 -11.72 -0.60
C GLU A 10 6.52 -10.78 -0.56
N GLN A 11 6.49 -9.75 -1.43
CA GLN A 11 5.37 -8.82 -1.51
C GLN A 11 4.09 -9.52 -2.02
N GLN A 12 4.22 -10.44 -2.97
CA GLN A 12 3.10 -11.27 -3.43
C GLN A 12 2.55 -12.16 -2.30
N PHE A 13 3.42 -12.76 -1.50
CA PHE A 13 3.02 -13.54 -0.33
C PHE A 13 2.31 -12.68 0.73
N LYS A 14 2.85 -11.49 1.04
CA LYS A 14 2.18 -10.52 1.93
C LYS A 14 0.80 -10.12 1.42
N LEU A 15 0.67 -9.91 0.11
CA LEU A 15 -0.62 -9.59 -0.51
C LEU A 15 -1.61 -10.74 -0.34
N LYS A 16 -1.16 -12.00 -0.44
CA LYS A 16 -2.01 -13.16 -0.21
C LYS A 16 -2.50 -13.26 1.24
N ILE A 17 -1.64 -12.97 2.22
CA ILE A 17 -2.05 -12.90 3.64
C ILE A 17 -3.09 -11.79 3.83
N LEU A 18 -2.84 -10.61 3.29
CA LEU A 18 -3.77 -9.48 3.39
C LEU A 18 -5.13 -9.79 2.76
N GLN A 19 -5.16 -10.52 1.64
CA GLN A 19 -6.41 -10.95 1.00
C GLN A 19 -7.26 -11.83 1.93
N GLU A 20 -6.65 -12.73 2.69
CA GLU A 20 -7.40 -13.56 3.65
C GLU A 20 -7.90 -12.72 4.83
N GLN A 21 -7.08 -11.81 5.36
CA GLN A 21 -7.47 -10.90 6.45
C GLN A 21 -8.63 -9.97 6.05
N VAL A 22 -8.62 -9.46 4.82
CA VAL A 22 -9.68 -8.56 4.33
C VAL A 22 -11.05 -9.25 4.27
N LYS A 23 -11.11 -10.57 4.04
CA LYS A 23 -12.37 -11.32 4.04
C LYS A 23 -13.03 -11.41 5.40
N GLU A 24 -12.25 -11.24 6.48
CA GLU A 24 -12.73 -11.31 7.87
C GLU A 24 -13.25 -9.96 8.38
N LEU A 25 -13.10 -8.88 7.60
CA LEU A 25 -13.49 -7.54 8.02
C LEU A 25 -15.00 -7.33 7.95
N SER A 26 -15.53 -6.60 8.95
CA SER A 26 -16.84 -5.97 8.81
C SER A 26 -16.80 -4.88 7.75
N LYS A 27 -17.99 -4.48 7.27
CA LYS A 27 -18.12 -3.39 6.29
C LYS A 27 -17.53 -2.08 6.84
N GLU A 28 -17.79 -1.77 8.10
CA GLU A 28 -17.33 -0.55 8.77
C GLU A 28 -15.79 -0.55 8.88
N GLN A 29 -15.21 -1.67 9.29
CA GLN A 29 -13.75 -1.84 9.35
C GLN A 29 -13.11 -1.70 7.97
N ALA A 30 -13.71 -2.32 6.94
CA ALA A 30 -13.22 -2.21 5.57
C ALA A 30 -13.27 -0.76 5.06
N GLN A 31 -14.32 -0.01 5.38
CA GLN A 31 -14.44 1.41 5.02
C GLN A 31 -13.38 2.27 5.72
N GLU A 32 -13.17 2.05 7.01
CA GLU A 32 -12.15 2.76 7.79
C GLU A 32 -10.73 2.48 7.24
N TYR A 33 -10.39 1.21 7.04
CA TYR A 33 -9.07 0.84 6.50
C TYR A 33 -8.86 1.33 5.07
N LEU A 34 -9.90 1.35 4.23
CA LEU A 34 -9.79 1.89 2.88
C LEU A 34 -9.38 3.36 2.90
N MET A 35 -10.04 4.17 3.75
CA MET A 35 -9.71 5.59 3.90
C MET A 35 -8.27 5.79 4.40
N GLU A 36 -7.85 4.97 5.36
CA GLU A 36 -6.50 5.04 5.92
C GLU A 36 -5.43 4.64 4.89
N VAL A 37 -5.66 3.61 4.08
CA VAL A 37 -4.75 3.22 2.98
C VAL A 37 -4.60 4.36 1.97
N PHE A 38 -5.70 5.01 1.55
CA PHE A 38 -5.62 6.16 0.64
C PHE A 38 -4.84 7.33 1.26
N ARG A 39 -5.05 7.60 2.55
CA ARG A 39 -4.28 8.62 3.29
C ARG A 39 -2.79 8.30 3.27
N GLN A 40 -2.41 7.06 3.55
CA GLN A 40 -1.02 6.62 3.55
C GLN A 40 -0.39 6.68 2.15
N MET A 41 -1.14 6.39 1.09
CA MET A 41 -0.69 6.55 -0.30
C MET A 41 -0.32 8.01 -0.61
N MET A 42 -1.17 8.98 -0.23
CA MET A 42 -0.86 10.40 -0.41
C MET A 42 0.39 10.84 0.36
N VAL A 43 0.59 10.34 1.59
CA VAL A 43 1.80 10.60 2.37
C VAL A 43 3.04 10.02 1.69
N LYS A 44 2.95 8.78 1.20
CA LYS A 44 4.03 8.12 0.45
C LYS A 44 4.40 8.94 -0.80
N ASP A 45 3.41 9.44 -1.54
CA ASP A 45 3.64 10.29 -2.71
C ASP A 45 4.38 11.58 -2.35
N ASN A 46 3.98 12.23 -1.24
CA ASN A 46 4.66 13.43 -0.74
C ASN A 46 6.13 13.13 -0.37
N LEU A 47 6.40 11.99 0.28
CA LEU A 47 7.75 11.57 0.62
C LEU A 47 8.60 11.31 -0.62
N VAL A 48 8.07 10.57 -1.61
CA VAL A 48 8.78 10.33 -2.87
C VAL A 48 9.09 11.64 -3.58
N LYS A 49 8.12 12.56 -3.69
CA LYS A 49 8.35 13.91 -4.25
C LYS A 49 9.45 14.66 -3.50
N GLN A 50 9.48 14.58 -2.17
CA GLN A 50 10.52 15.22 -1.36
C GLN A 50 11.90 14.60 -1.59
N LEU A 51 12.00 13.27 -1.69
CA LEU A 51 13.26 12.58 -1.97
C LEU A 51 13.79 12.92 -3.36
N LEU A 52 12.92 12.95 -4.38
CA LEU A 52 13.32 13.32 -5.75
C LEU A 52 13.74 14.79 -5.86
N LYS A 53 13.15 15.70 -5.08
CA LYS A 53 13.58 17.11 -5.02
C LYS A 53 14.94 17.30 -4.32
N LYS A 54 15.36 16.32 -3.51
CA LYS A 54 16.63 16.33 -2.77
C LYS A 54 17.73 15.51 -3.47
N ALA A 55 17.42 14.87 -4.59
CA ALA A 55 18.32 14.02 -5.37
C ALA A 55 19.03 14.80 -6.49
#